data_AF-A0A523IZP6-F1
#
_entry.id   AF-A0A523IZP6-F1
#
_cell.length_a   1.000
_cell.length_b   1.000
_cell.length_c   1.000
_cell.angle_alpha   90.00
_cell.angle_beta   90.00
_cell.angle_gamma   90.00
#
_symmetry.space_group_name_H-M   'P 1'
#
loop_
_entity.id
_entity.type
_entity.pdbx_description
1 polymer ?
#
loop_
_entity_poly.entity_id
_entity_poly.type
_entity_poly.pdbx_seq_one_letter_code
_entity_poly.pdbx_strand_id
1 'polypeptide(L)'
;MVRRLAMAYFAGAVGALIASFALWLLAGAKVSEEAVALVPGLSWSWLERRLLWGSFFAMGYPLVRRRGFTPVRSGLVLSLLPSSIQLVLLLPLDNQGFLGLSLGGLTPLLVLGTNALWGWALARIMISAGHS
;
A
#
# COMPACT_ATOMS: atom_id res chain seq x y z
N MET A 1 -13.53 7.99 18.90
CA MET A 1 -12.81 6.84 18.29
C MET A 1 -13.28 6.59 16.86
N VAL A 2 -14.57 6.34 16.65
CA VAL A 2 -15.19 6.03 15.34
C VAL A 2 -14.81 7.02 14.24
N ARG A 3 -14.89 8.35 14.48
CA ARG A 3 -14.50 9.37 13.49
C ARG A 3 -13.06 9.22 12.99
N ARG A 4 -12.11 8.90 13.87
CA ARG A 4 -10.70 8.70 13.49
C ARG A 4 -10.52 7.43 12.65
N LEU A 5 -11.24 6.37 12.98
CA LEU A 5 -11.20 5.11 12.22
C LEU A 5 -11.84 5.27 10.84
N ALA A 6 -12.99 5.95 10.77
CA ALA A 6 -13.65 6.27 9.50
C ALA A 6 -12.76 7.15 8.60
N MET A 7 -12.10 8.16 9.17
CA MET A 7 -11.14 8.97 8.43
C MET A 7 -9.94 8.16 7.96
N ALA A 8 -9.39 7.29 8.81
CA ALA A 8 -8.28 6.43 8.44
C ALA A 8 -8.68 5.45 7.32
N TYR A 9 -9.88 4.87 7.38
CA TYR A 9 -10.43 4.03 6.32
C TYR A 9 -10.51 4.77 4.98
N PHE A 10 -11.04 5.99 4.98
CA PHE A 10 -11.14 6.84 3.79
C PHE A 10 -9.75 7.22 3.26
N ALA A 11 -8.87 7.69 4.13
CA ALA A 11 -7.49 8.03 3.77
C ALA A 11 -6.72 6.81 3.23
N GLY A 12 -7.00 5.61 3.76
CA GLY A 12 -6.47 4.34 3.29
C GLY A 12 -6.94 3.99 1.88
N ALA A 13 -8.23 4.18 1.58
CA ALA A 13 -8.78 3.99 0.23
C ALA A 13 -8.11 4.94 -0.77
N VAL A 14 -8.07 6.23 -0.45
CA VAL A 14 -7.48 7.25 -1.34
C VAL A 14 -5.98 7.01 -1.52
N GLY A 15 -5.25 6.69 -0.44
CA GLY A 15 -3.84 6.31 -0.53
C GLY A 15 -3.63 5.07 -1.41
N ALA A 16 -4.55 4.10 -1.37
CA ALA A 16 -4.44 2.88 -2.15
C ALA A 16 -4.73 3.15 -3.62
N LEU A 17 -5.67 4.06 -3.92
CA LEU A 17 -5.91 4.55 -5.26
C LEU A 17 -4.65 5.22 -5.83
N ILE A 18 -4.02 6.13 -5.07
CA ILE A 18 -2.79 6.82 -5.47
C ILE A 18 -1.67 5.81 -5.74
N ALA A 19 -1.42 4.88 -4.83
CA ALA A 19 -0.38 3.86 -4.99
C ALA A 19 -0.65 2.91 -6.17
N SER A 20 -1.92 2.55 -6.40
CA SER A 20 -2.31 1.70 -7.52
C SER A 20 -2.14 2.40 -8.86
N PHE A 21 -2.51 3.69 -8.92
CA PHE A 21 -2.32 4.50 -10.12
C PHE A 21 -0.84 4.71 -10.42
N ALA A 22 -0.02 4.99 -9.41
CA ALA A 22 1.42 5.09 -9.57
C ALA A 22 2.04 3.79 -10.12
N LEU A 23 1.65 2.63 -9.56
CA LEU A 23 2.11 1.33 -10.05
C LEU A 23 1.63 1.06 -11.48
N TRP A 24 0.38 1.39 -11.80
CA TRP A 24 -0.16 1.25 -13.16
C TRP A 24 0.58 2.14 -14.17
N LEU A 25 0.96 3.36 -13.80
CA LEU A 25 1.78 4.23 -14.65
C LEU A 25 3.17 3.64 -14.90
N LEU A 26 3.82 3.07 -13.86
CA LEU A 26 5.12 2.41 -14.01
C LEU A 26 5.03 1.20 -14.96
N ALA A 27 3.96 0.40 -14.84
CA ALA A 27 3.66 -0.72 -15.73
C ALA A 27 3.42 -0.23 -17.17
N GLY A 28 2.59 0.79 -17.36
CA GLY A 28 2.25 1.34 -18.68
C GLY A 28 3.44 1.99 -19.40
N ALA A 29 4.32 2.66 -18.64
CA ALA A 29 5.59 3.19 -19.13
C ALA A 29 6.67 2.11 -19.34
N LYS A 30 6.38 0.85 -19.01
CA LYS A 30 7.30 -0.29 -19.12
C LYS A 30 8.65 -0.02 -18.44
N VAL A 31 8.62 0.62 -17.27
CA VAL A 31 9.83 0.95 -16.52
C VAL A 31 10.60 -0.31 -16.12
N SER A 32 9.88 -1.41 -15.87
CA SER A 32 10.47 -2.74 -15.68
C SER A 32 9.44 -3.83 -16.00
N GLU A 33 9.90 -5.05 -16.30
CA GLU A 33 9.01 -6.21 -16.54
C GLU A 33 8.23 -6.60 -15.29
N GLU A 34 8.84 -6.45 -14.11
CA GLU A 34 8.22 -6.71 -12.81
C GLU A 34 7.05 -5.76 -12.53
N ALA A 35 7.17 -4.48 -12.93
CA ALA A 35 6.10 -3.52 -12.78
C ALA A 35 4.89 -3.92 -13.63
N VAL A 36 5.13 -4.41 -14.85
CA VAL A 36 4.09 -4.96 -15.73
C VAL A 36 3.46 -6.21 -15.10
N ALA A 37 4.27 -7.13 -14.59
CA ALA A 37 3.77 -8.38 -14.03
C ALA A 37 2.96 -8.20 -12.73
N LEU A 38 3.28 -7.17 -11.93
CA LEU A 38 2.52 -6.80 -10.72
C LEU A 38 1.14 -6.19 -11.02
N VAL A 39 0.90 -5.79 -12.28
CA VAL A 39 -0.35 -5.20 -12.74
C VAL A 39 -0.99 -6.12 -13.78
N PRO A 40 -1.88 -7.05 -13.38
CA PRO A 40 -2.58 -7.95 -14.31
C PRO A 40 -3.59 -7.24 -15.23
N GLY A 41 -3.56 -5.90 -15.29
CA GLY A 41 -4.50 -5.01 -15.98
C GLY A 41 -5.23 -4.09 -14.99
N LEU A 42 -5.64 -2.91 -15.47
CA LEU A 42 -6.47 -1.96 -14.71
C LEU A 42 -7.94 -2.43 -14.66
N SER A 43 -8.15 -3.61 -14.10
CA SER A 43 -9.48 -4.19 -13.89
C SER A 43 -10.08 -3.68 -12.59
N TRP A 44 -11.41 -3.63 -12.55
CA TRP A 44 -12.13 -3.26 -11.33
C TRP A 44 -11.82 -4.24 -10.17
N SER A 45 -11.72 -5.53 -10.45
CA SER A 45 -11.42 -6.56 -9.44
C SER A 45 -10.02 -6.43 -8.83
N TRP A 46 -9.04 -5.99 -9.62
CA TRP A 46 -7.70 -5.69 -9.11
C TRP A 46 -7.71 -4.45 -8.21
N LEU A 47 -8.40 -3.39 -8.66
CA LEU A 47 -8.47 -2.13 -7.92
C LEU A 47 -9.27 -2.26 -6.63
N GLU A 48 -10.45 -2.90 -6.67
CA GLU A 48 -11.32 -3.07 -5.50
C GLU A 48 -10.60 -3.79 -4.36
N ARG A 49 -9.83 -4.85 -4.67
CA ARG A 49 -9.06 -5.59 -3.68
C ARG A 49 -8.02 -4.69 -3.02
N ARG A 50 -7.30 -3.87 -3.80
CA ARG A 50 -6.28 -2.94 -3.29
C ARG A 50 -6.90 -1.84 -2.43
N LEU A 51 -8.04 -1.29 -2.84
CA LEU A 51 -8.79 -0.30 -2.06
C LEU A 51 -9.25 -0.89 -0.72
N LEU A 52 -9.86 -2.07 -0.74
CA LEU A 52 -10.31 -2.76 0.47
C LEU A 52 -9.17 -3.05 1.43
N TRP A 53 -8.05 -3.59 0.93
CA TRP A 53 -6.85 -3.84 1.74
C TRP A 53 -6.28 -2.55 2.31
N GLY A 54 -6.09 -1.53 1.47
CA GLY A 54 -5.58 -0.23 1.91
C GLY A 54 -6.45 0.41 2.98
N SER A 55 -7.76 0.34 2.84
CA SER A 55 -8.69 0.83 3.86
C SER A 55 -8.65 0.02 5.16
N PHE A 56 -8.58 -1.31 5.07
CA PHE A 56 -8.50 -2.21 6.22
C PHE A 56 -7.23 -1.95 7.04
N PHE A 57 -6.05 -1.95 6.42
CA PHE A 57 -4.80 -1.70 7.14
C PHE A 57 -4.72 -0.29 7.70
N ALA A 58 -5.26 0.71 7.00
CA ALA A 58 -5.25 2.09 7.46
C ALA A 58 -5.97 2.29 8.79
N MET A 59 -6.97 1.45 9.11
CA MET A 59 -7.61 1.48 10.44
C MET A 59 -6.62 1.28 11.60
N GLY A 60 -5.46 0.67 11.35
CA GLY A 60 -4.36 0.54 12.31
C GLY A 60 -3.58 1.83 12.58
N TYR A 61 -3.72 2.87 11.74
CA TYR A 61 -2.96 4.12 11.84
C TYR A 61 -3.07 4.81 13.20
N PRO A 62 -4.27 4.99 13.81
CA PRO A 62 -4.38 5.58 15.14
C PRO A 62 -3.64 4.79 16.22
N LEU A 63 -3.52 3.46 16.06
CA LEU A 63 -2.79 2.59 16.98
C LEU A 63 -1.28 2.82 16.89
N VAL A 64 -0.75 2.85 15.67
CA VAL A 64 0.66 3.15 15.41
C VAL A 64 1.00 4.56 15.89
N ARG A 65 0.10 5.52 15.66
CA ARG A 65 0.28 6.91 16.09
C ARG A 65 0.43 7.06 17.62
N ARG A 66 -0.30 6.25 18.39
CA ARG A 66 -0.20 6.23 19.87
C ARG A 66 1.17 5.77 20.38
N ARG A 67 2.02 5.15 19.55
CA ARG A 67 3.39 4.73 19.89
C ARG A 67 4.41 5.88 19.84
N GLY A 68 4.00 7.12 19.52
CA GLY A 68 4.87 8.30 19.58
C GLY A 68 5.67 8.61 18.30
N PHE A 69 5.55 7.80 17.25
CA PHE A 69 6.12 8.14 15.92
C PHE A 69 5.52 9.43 15.38
N THR A 70 6.20 10.17 14.48
CA THR A 70 5.61 11.29 13.72
C THR A 70 4.49 10.79 12.79
N PRO A 71 3.57 11.65 12.30
CA PRO A 71 2.43 11.17 11.49
C PRO A 71 2.88 10.41 10.24
N VAL A 72 3.84 11.00 9.49
CA VAL A 72 4.41 10.36 8.29
C VAL A 72 5.13 9.05 8.64
N ARG A 73 5.94 9.04 9.71
CA ARG A 73 6.60 7.81 10.16
C ARG A 73 5.60 6.72 10.58
N SER A 74 4.46 7.11 11.15
CA SER A 74 3.39 6.17 11.51
C SER A 74 2.80 5.50 10.26
N GLY A 75 2.56 6.27 9.19
CA GLY A 75 2.10 5.74 7.91
C GLY A 75 3.12 4.79 7.25
N LEU A 76 4.40 5.17 7.24
CA LEU A 76 5.47 4.34 6.68
C LEU A 76 5.73 3.06 7.49
N VAL A 77 5.66 3.13 8.82
CA VAL A 77 5.75 1.93 9.66
C VAL A 77 4.55 1.01 9.41
N LEU A 78 3.35 1.58 9.30
CA LEU A 78 2.15 0.81 9.02
C LEU A 78 2.21 0.14 7.64
N SER A 79 2.82 0.76 6.63
CA SER A 79 2.95 0.18 5.29
C SER A 79 3.83 -1.06 5.22
N LEU A 80 4.71 -1.27 6.20
CA LEU A 80 5.52 -2.49 6.25
C LEU A 80 4.67 -3.74 6.45
N LEU A 81 3.50 -3.62 7.11
CA LEU A 81 2.60 -4.75 7.34
C LEU A 81 2.00 -5.32 6.04
N PRO A 82 1.28 -4.53 5.21
CA PRO A 82 0.79 -5.03 3.92
C PRO A 82 1.94 -5.43 2.98
N SER A 83 3.09 -4.73 3.00
CA SER A 83 4.27 -5.17 2.22
C SER A 83 4.77 -6.54 2.63
N SER A 84 4.89 -6.80 3.93
CA SER A 84 5.35 -8.09 4.44
C SER A 84 4.38 -9.20 4.06
N ILE A 85 3.07 -8.96 4.23
CA ILE A 85 2.04 -9.93 3.81
C ILE A 85 2.12 -10.20 2.30
N GLN A 86 2.26 -9.17 1.48
CA GLN A 86 2.36 -9.35 0.04
C GLN A 86 3.62 -10.13 -0.36
N LEU A 87 4.79 -9.77 0.17
CA LEU A 87 6.08 -10.35 -0.22
C LEU A 87 6.32 -11.76 0.34
N VAL A 88 5.85 -12.02 1.56
CA VAL A 88 6.16 -13.24 2.30
C VAL A 88 5.03 -14.26 2.24
N LEU A 89 3.79 -13.83 2.00
CA LEU A 89 2.62 -14.72 1.99
C LEU A 89 1.95 -14.75 0.61
N LEU A 90 1.48 -13.61 0.09
CA LEU A 90 0.64 -13.61 -1.11
C LEU A 90 1.42 -14.00 -2.38
N LEU A 91 2.57 -13.37 -2.64
CA LEU A 91 3.36 -13.68 -3.83
C LEU A 91 3.85 -15.14 -3.84
N PRO A 92 4.35 -15.71 -2.72
CA PRO A 92 4.65 -17.14 -2.67
C PRO A 92 3.44 -18.06 -2.91
N LEU A 93 2.26 -17.73 -2.36
CA LEU A 93 1.03 -18.50 -2.58
C LEU A 93 0.58 -18.47 -4.04
N ASP A 94 0.87 -17.37 -4.75
CA ASP A 94 0.62 -17.21 -6.18
C ASP A 94 1.75 -17.82 -7.05
N ASN A 95 2.63 -18.65 -6.47
CA ASN A 95 3.80 -19.27 -7.12
C ASN A 95 4.82 -18.27 -7.70
N GLN A 96 4.88 -17.05 -7.17
CA GLN A 96 5.82 -16.00 -7.61
C GLN A 96 7.15 -15.99 -6.82
N GLY A 97 7.37 -17.02 -6.00
CA GLY A 97 8.56 -17.17 -5.18
C GLY A 97 8.62 -16.23 -3.96
N PHE A 98 9.56 -16.51 -3.06
CA PHE A 98 9.78 -15.68 -1.87
C PHE A 98 10.21 -14.27 -2.27
N LEU A 99 9.58 -13.25 -1.66
CA LEU A 99 9.71 -11.83 -2.02
C LEU A 99 9.30 -11.50 -3.47
N GLY A 100 8.64 -12.41 -4.18
CA GLY A 100 8.29 -12.21 -5.59
C GLY A 100 9.49 -12.31 -6.55
N LEU A 101 10.59 -12.94 -6.15
CA LEU A 101 11.81 -12.97 -6.96
C LEU A 101 11.66 -13.74 -8.28
N SER A 102 10.64 -14.59 -8.43
CA SER A 102 10.34 -15.23 -9.71
C SER A 102 9.80 -14.24 -10.76
N LEU A 103 9.25 -13.10 -10.33
CA LEU A 103 8.84 -12.01 -11.22
C LEU A 103 10.03 -11.15 -11.65
N GLY A 104 11.06 -11.05 -10.80
CA GLY A 104 12.29 -10.31 -11.05
C GLY A 104 12.84 -9.61 -9.79
N GLY A 105 14.11 -9.22 -9.84
CA GLY A 105 14.84 -8.69 -8.68
C GLY A 105 14.33 -7.34 -8.17
N LEU A 106 13.60 -6.57 -8.98
CA LEU A 106 13.03 -5.28 -8.58
C LEU A 106 11.69 -5.42 -7.84
N THR A 107 11.05 -6.58 -7.87
CA THR A 107 9.74 -6.82 -7.26
C THR A 107 9.63 -6.38 -5.79
N PRO A 108 10.61 -6.71 -4.90
CA PRO A 108 10.54 -6.26 -3.51
C PRO A 108 10.55 -4.74 -3.37
N LEU A 109 11.35 -4.05 -4.19
CA LEU A 109 11.46 -2.59 -4.19
C LEU A 109 10.17 -1.94 -4.69
N LEU A 110 9.54 -2.50 -5.72
CA LEU A 110 8.26 -2.01 -6.23
C LEU A 110 7.14 -2.17 -5.20
N VAL A 111 7.08 -3.33 -4.52
CA VAL A 111 6.09 -3.58 -3.46
C VAL A 111 6.30 -2.66 -2.27
N LEU A 112 7.54 -2.51 -1.80
CA LEU A 112 7.86 -1.61 -0.69
C LEU A 112 7.60 -0.16 -1.06
N GLY A 113 8.01 0.28 -2.25
CA GLY A 113 7.83 1.66 -2.72
C GLY A 113 6.36 2.04 -2.87
N THR A 114 5.55 1.16 -3.48
CA THR A 114 4.11 1.42 -3.67
C THR A 114 3.35 1.43 -2.35
N ASN A 115 3.65 0.51 -1.42
CA ASN A 115 3.05 0.53 -0.08
C ASN A 115 3.56 1.72 0.76
N ALA A 116 4.83 2.12 0.62
CA ALA A 116 5.34 3.32 1.28
C ALA A 116 4.62 4.58 0.77
N LEU A 117 4.36 4.68 -0.53
CA LEU A 117 3.54 5.75 -1.11
C LEU A 117 2.11 5.74 -0.55
N TRP A 118 1.50 4.56 -0.41
CA TRP A 118 0.20 4.41 0.28
C TRP A 118 0.27 4.94 1.72
N GLY A 119 1.26 4.50 2.51
CA GLY A 119 1.42 4.90 3.91
C GLY A 119 1.69 6.40 4.08
N TRP A 120 2.49 6.98 3.18
CA TRP A 120 2.73 8.42 3.12
C TRP A 120 1.45 9.19 2.78
N ALA A 121 0.71 8.78 1.75
CA ALA A 121 -0.54 9.43 1.34
C ALA A 121 -1.60 9.37 2.45
N LEU A 122 -1.77 8.20 3.07
CA LEU A 122 -2.60 8.00 4.26
C LEU A 122 -2.24 9.03 5.35
N ALA A 123 -0.96 9.13 5.72
CA ALA A 123 -0.53 10.05 6.76
C ALA A 123 -0.79 11.52 6.40
N ARG A 124 -0.56 11.92 5.14
CA ARG A 124 -0.79 13.30 4.67
C ARG A 124 -2.28 13.68 4.74
N ILE A 125 -3.17 12.78 4.35
CA ILE A 125 -4.62 12.99 4.44
C ILE A 125 -5.08 13.05 5.91
N MET A 126 -4.50 12.19 6.76
CA MET A 126 -4.80 12.23 8.20
C MET A 126 -4.35 13.54 8.84
N ILE A 127 -3.19 14.09 8.45
CA ILE A 127 -2.72 15.41 8.90
C ILE A 127 -3.67 16.52 8.44
N SER A 128 -4.04 16.56 7.16
CA SER A 128 -4.91 17.63 6.63
C SER A 128 -6.32 17.61 7.26
N ALA A 129 -6.79 16.43 7.69
CA ALA A 129 -8.04 16.26 8.40
C ALA A 129 -7.97 16.58 9.92
N GLY A 130 -6.83 17.07 10.42
CA GLY A 130 -6.63 17.36 11.85
C GLY A 130 -6.51 16.11 12.74
N HIS A 131 -6.14 14.97 12.13
CA HIS A 131 -6.04 13.66 12.78
C HIS A 131 -4.59 13.18 12.88
N SER A 132 -3.72 14.10 13.32
CA SER A 132 -2.28 13.90 13.57
C SER A 132 -1.97 12.76 14.51
#